data_AF-A0A9D1FFU5-F1
#
_entry.id   AF-A0A9D1FFU5-F1
#
_cell.length_a   1.000
_cell.length_b   1.000
_cell.length_c   1.000
_cell.angle_alpha   90.00
_cell.angle_beta   90.00
_cell.angle_gamma   90.00
#
_symmetry.space_group_name_H-M   'P 1'
#
loop_
_entity.id
_entity.type
_entity.pdbx_description
1 polymer ?
#
loop_
_entity_poly.entity_id
_entity_poly.type
_entity_poly.pdbx_seq_one_letter_code
_entity_poly.pdbx_strand_id
1 'polypeptide(L)'
;MKKLITIFLLVLPISTYAENLLNYKTDIEKCDEQFEQDMDGNLTSAEMIAATDSQVICYESVAHKIIDKYYSKQSETMKNNLRESIIAYKKTANDMYNPDRCYNECGNLTALMAYSPILDFIKNYIEHLTNAINSDF
;
A
#
# COMPACT_ATOMS: atom_id res chain seq x y z
N MET A 1 -19.37 -35.95 44.02
CA MET A 1 -19.60 -35.66 42.59
C MET A 1 -18.72 -34.47 42.19
N LYS A 2 -17.51 -34.73 41.65
CA LYS A 2 -16.60 -33.67 41.16
C LYS A 2 -17.04 -33.30 39.74
N LYS A 3 -17.54 -32.08 39.54
CA LYS A 3 -17.80 -31.51 38.22
C LYS A 3 -16.46 -31.19 37.57
N LEU A 4 -16.08 -31.96 36.56
CA LEU A 4 -15.01 -31.61 35.62
C LEU A 4 -15.53 -30.45 34.76
N ILE A 5 -15.09 -29.23 35.06
CA ILE A 5 -15.26 -28.09 34.19
C ILE A 5 -14.16 -28.19 33.14
N THR A 6 -14.49 -28.75 31.98
CA THR A 6 -13.63 -28.71 30.80
C THR A 6 -13.57 -27.25 30.34
N ILE A 7 -12.50 -26.56 30.70
CA ILE A 7 -12.19 -25.24 30.17
C ILE A 7 -11.82 -25.45 28.70
N PHE A 8 -12.77 -25.18 27.81
CA PHE A 8 -12.52 -25.05 26.38
C PHE A 8 -11.75 -23.74 26.22
N LEU A 9 -10.42 -23.81 26.32
CA LEU A 9 -9.54 -22.72 25.92
C LEU A 9 -9.86 -22.42 24.45
N LEU A 10 -10.48 -21.26 24.21
CA LEU A 10 -10.58 -20.61 22.91
C LEU A 10 -9.16 -20.32 22.42
N VAL A 11 -8.48 -21.34 21.90
CA VAL A 11 -7.27 -21.17 21.11
C VAL A 11 -7.75 -20.77 19.71
N LEU A 12 -8.20 -19.53 19.56
CA LEU A 12 -8.30 -18.91 18.24
C LEU A 12 -6.88 -18.65 17.71
N PRO A 13 -6.70 -18.67 16.38
CA PRO A 13 -5.57 -19.32 15.76
C PRO A 13 -4.48 -18.30 15.49
N ILE A 14 -3.57 -18.14 16.45
CA ILE A 14 -2.35 -17.33 16.32
C ILE A 14 -1.60 -17.67 15.01
N SER A 15 -1.65 -18.94 14.57
CA SER A 15 -1.04 -19.39 13.31
C SER A 15 -1.62 -18.71 12.07
N THR A 16 -2.94 -18.45 12.04
CA THR A 16 -3.60 -17.85 10.87
C THR A 16 -3.31 -16.36 10.73
N TYR A 17 -3.13 -15.65 11.85
CA TYR A 17 -2.84 -14.21 11.84
C TYR A 17 -1.43 -13.93 11.30
N ALA A 18 -0.44 -14.65 11.83
CA ALA A 18 0.95 -14.53 11.38
C ALA A 18 1.11 -14.89 9.90
N GLU A 19 0.41 -15.93 9.42
CA GLU A 19 0.40 -16.33 8.01
C GLU A 19 -0.21 -15.25 7.10
N ASN A 20 -1.27 -14.56 7.54
CA ASN A 20 -1.86 -13.48 6.76
C ASN A 20 -0.97 -12.24 6.67
N LEU A 21 -0.32 -11.86 7.76
CA LEU A 21 0.65 -10.76 7.78
C LEU A 21 1.83 -11.05 6.85
N LEU A 22 2.33 -12.29 6.87
CA LEU A 22 3.37 -12.74 5.94
C LEU A 22 2.89 -12.62 4.49
N ASN A 23 1.64 -13.01 4.20
CA ASN A 23 1.07 -12.90 2.85
C ASN A 23 1.00 -11.45 2.36
N TYR A 24 0.66 -10.47 3.21
CA TYR A 24 0.65 -9.07 2.78
C TYR A 24 2.06 -8.54 2.53
N LYS A 25 3.04 -8.93 3.34
CA LYS A 25 4.44 -8.59 3.08
C LYS A 25 4.90 -9.14 1.73
N THR A 26 4.60 -10.40 1.45
CA THR A 26 4.88 -11.03 0.15
C THR A 26 4.17 -10.32 -1.01
N ASP A 27 2.92 -9.86 -0.81
CA ASP A 27 2.21 -9.10 -1.83
C ASP A 27 2.86 -7.73 -2.10
N ILE A 28 3.37 -7.05 -1.07
CA ILE A 28 4.16 -5.81 -1.23
C ILE A 28 5.47 -6.09 -1.97
N GLU A 29 6.20 -7.14 -1.59
CA GLU A 29 7.45 -7.55 -2.26
C GLU A 29 7.21 -7.82 -3.76
N LYS A 30 6.08 -8.44 -4.13
CA LYS A 30 5.71 -8.61 -5.55
C LYS A 30 5.43 -7.29 -6.26
N CYS A 31 4.79 -6.34 -5.60
CA CYS A 31 4.59 -4.99 -6.16
C CYS A 31 5.93 -4.27 -6.38
N ASP A 32 6.89 -4.44 -5.46
CA ASP A 32 8.25 -3.92 -5.58
C ASP A 32 8.99 -4.57 -6.75
N GLU A 33 9.00 -5.91 -6.83
CA GLU A 33 9.65 -6.66 -7.92
C GLU A 33 9.07 -6.29 -9.31
N GLN A 34 7.75 -6.15 -9.42
CA GLN A 34 7.11 -5.73 -10.67
C GLN A 34 7.51 -4.30 -11.06
N PHE A 35 7.56 -3.39 -10.09
CA PHE A 35 7.98 -2.01 -10.36
C PHE A 35 9.45 -1.95 -10.76
N GLU A 36 10.33 -2.71 -10.12
CA GLU A 36 11.74 -2.80 -10.52
C GLU A 36 11.88 -3.31 -11.97
N GLN A 37 11.09 -4.31 -12.36
CA GLN A 37 11.05 -4.80 -13.74
C GLN A 37 10.50 -3.77 -14.72
N ASP A 38 9.41 -3.08 -14.36
CA ASP A 38 8.82 -2.03 -15.17
C ASP A 38 9.75 -0.81 -15.32
N MET A 39 10.68 -0.64 -14.38
CA MET A 39 11.67 0.44 -14.33
C MET A 39 13.04 0.06 -14.95
N ASP A 40 13.23 -1.20 -15.38
CA ASP A 40 14.51 -1.66 -15.93
C ASP A 40 14.71 -1.19 -17.38
N GLY A 41 15.86 -0.57 -17.66
CA GLY A 41 16.25 -0.08 -18.99
C GLY A 41 16.07 1.42 -19.24
N ASN A 42 16.11 1.81 -20.53
CA ASN A 42 16.01 3.21 -20.97
C ASN A 42 14.55 3.59 -21.23
N LEU A 43 13.85 4.03 -20.19
CA LEU A 43 12.43 4.40 -20.27
C LEU A 43 12.20 5.87 -20.61
N THR A 44 11.13 6.14 -21.34
CA THR A 44 10.57 7.47 -21.51
C THR A 44 9.88 7.94 -20.22
N SER A 45 9.63 9.25 -20.05
CA SER A 45 8.92 9.76 -18.87
C SER A 45 7.51 9.17 -18.75
N ALA A 46 6.82 8.99 -19.88
CA ALA A 46 5.49 8.42 -19.90
C ALA A 46 5.47 6.97 -19.38
N GLU A 47 6.49 6.18 -19.73
CA GLU A 47 6.64 4.81 -19.24
C GLU A 47 6.96 4.78 -17.74
N MET A 48 7.84 5.66 -17.25
CA MET A 48 8.13 5.76 -15.81
C MET A 48 6.89 6.18 -15.00
N ILE A 49 6.08 7.11 -15.52
CA ILE A 49 4.82 7.51 -14.91
C ILE A 49 3.85 6.32 -14.86
N ALA A 50 3.71 5.60 -15.97
CA ALA A 50 2.83 4.44 -16.05
C ALA A 50 3.26 3.32 -15.09
N ALA A 51 4.56 3.02 -15.01
CA ALA A 51 5.12 2.07 -14.05
C ALA A 51 4.79 2.48 -12.60
N THR A 52 4.93 3.78 -12.30
CA THR A 52 4.64 4.27 -10.95
C THR A 52 3.15 4.23 -10.61
N ASP A 53 2.27 4.60 -11.56
CA ASP A 53 0.83 4.47 -11.40
C ASP A 53 0.41 3.01 -11.19
N SER A 54 1.05 2.07 -11.89
CA SER A 54 0.87 0.62 -11.71
C SER A 54 1.23 0.20 -10.28
N GLN A 55 2.38 0.67 -9.77
CA GLN A 55 2.81 0.36 -8.40
C GLN A 55 1.86 0.94 -7.34
N VAL A 56 1.37 2.17 -7.53
CA VAL A 56 0.35 2.79 -6.67
C VAL A 56 -0.91 1.92 -6.60
N ILE A 57 -1.42 1.45 -7.74
CA ILE A 57 -2.58 0.57 -7.82
C ILE A 57 -2.31 -0.75 -7.11
N CYS A 58 -1.10 -1.30 -7.26
CA CYS A 58 -0.70 -2.54 -6.59
C CYS A 58 -0.76 -2.40 -5.07
N TYR A 59 -0.15 -1.35 -4.50
CA TYR A 59 -0.23 -1.11 -3.06
C TYR A 59 -1.64 -0.79 -2.57
N GLU A 60 -2.42 0.00 -3.30
CA GLU A 60 -3.83 0.26 -2.95
C GLU A 60 -4.61 -1.06 -2.84
N SER A 61 -4.39 -1.99 -3.77
CA SER A 61 -5.00 -3.33 -3.73
C SER A 61 -4.60 -4.10 -2.47
N VAL A 62 -3.33 -4.08 -2.07
CA VAL A 62 -2.87 -4.71 -0.82
C VAL A 62 -3.55 -4.08 0.40
N ALA A 63 -3.59 -2.75 0.48
CA ALA A 63 -4.27 -2.03 1.55
C ALA A 63 -5.76 -2.42 1.62
N HIS A 64 -6.45 -2.50 0.49
CA HIS A 64 -7.84 -2.95 0.43
C HIS A 64 -8.04 -4.36 0.97
N LYS A 65 -7.16 -5.32 0.63
CA LYS A 65 -7.23 -6.68 1.17
C LYS A 65 -7.08 -6.70 2.70
N ILE A 66 -6.24 -5.85 3.27
CA ILE A 66 -6.04 -5.73 4.73
C ILE A 66 -7.30 -5.11 5.37
N ILE A 67 -7.79 -4.00 4.79
CA ILE A 67 -8.99 -3.30 5.26
C ILE A 67 -10.21 -4.24 5.27
N ASP A 68 -10.45 -4.97 4.19
CA ASP A 68 -11.59 -5.90 4.11
C ASP A 68 -11.52 -7.00 5.16
N LYS A 69 -10.32 -7.48 5.45
CA LYS A 69 -10.12 -8.59 6.37
C LYS A 69 -10.27 -8.18 7.83
N TYR A 70 -9.66 -7.07 8.23
CA TYR A 70 -9.55 -6.70 9.65
C TYR A 70 -10.42 -5.51 10.05
N TYR A 71 -10.82 -4.68 9.11
CA TYR A 71 -11.57 -3.44 9.36
C TYR A 71 -12.93 -3.43 8.67
N SER A 72 -13.55 -4.60 8.47
CA SER A 72 -14.78 -4.80 7.68
C SER A 72 -15.92 -3.83 8.02
N LYS A 73 -16.12 -3.46 9.30
CA LYS A 73 -17.14 -2.50 9.73
C LYS A 73 -16.94 -1.08 9.18
N GLN A 74 -15.70 -0.71 8.91
CA GLN A 74 -15.27 0.62 8.47
C GLN A 74 -14.69 0.59 7.04
N SER A 75 -14.74 -0.57 6.37
CA SER A 75 -13.98 -0.84 5.14
C SER A 75 -14.24 0.21 4.07
N GLU A 76 -15.51 0.49 3.78
CA GLU A 76 -15.89 1.46 2.75
C GLU A 76 -15.31 2.85 3.03
N THR A 77 -15.46 3.35 4.26
CA THR A 77 -14.93 4.65 4.68
C THR A 77 -13.41 4.68 4.58
N MET A 78 -12.71 3.65 5.06
CA MET A 78 -11.25 3.59 5.02
C MET A 78 -10.70 3.55 3.59
N LYS A 79 -11.32 2.75 2.71
CA LYS A 79 -10.94 2.68 1.29
C LYS A 79 -11.17 4.01 0.59
N ASN A 80 -12.29 4.68 0.86
CA ASN A 80 -12.59 5.98 0.26
C ASN A 80 -11.60 7.05 0.77
N ASN A 81 -11.29 7.07 2.05
CA ASN A 81 -10.27 7.97 2.60
C ASN A 81 -8.88 7.71 1.99
N LEU A 82 -8.50 6.45 1.77
CA LEU A 82 -7.25 6.09 1.11
C LEU A 82 -7.22 6.63 -0.33
N ARG A 83 -8.28 6.38 -1.11
CA ARG A 83 -8.41 6.87 -2.49
C ARG A 83 -8.34 8.39 -2.57
N GLU A 84 -9.07 9.10 -1.73
CA GLU A 84 -9.06 10.56 -1.68
C GLU A 84 -7.66 11.09 -1.33
N SER A 85 -6.95 10.42 -0.42
CA SER A 85 -5.57 10.77 -0.06
C SER A 85 -4.63 10.57 -1.26
N ILE A 86 -4.71 9.43 -1.95
CA ILE A 86 -3.92 9.16 -3.17
C ILE A 86 -4.18 10.25 -4.23
N ILE A 87 -5.44 10.61 -4.46
CA ILE A 87 -5.80 11.68 -5.40
C ILE A 87 -5.19 13.02 -4.97
N ALA A 88 -5.26 13.36 -3.68
CA ALA A 88 -4.69 14.61 -3.16
C ALA A 88 -3.16 14.65 -3.29
N TYR A 89 -2.47 13.54 -3.03
CA TYR A 89 -1.03 13.43 -3.25
C TYR A 89 -0.68 13.53 -4.73
N LYS A 90 -1.40 12.84 -5.64
CA LYS A 90 -1.23 12.98 -7.10
C LYS A 90 -1.38 14.42 -7.57
N LYS A 91 -2.39 15.13 -7.07
CA LYS A 91 -2.59 16.54 -7.39
C LYS A 91 -1.43 17.40 -6.89
N THR A 92 -1.01 17.21 -5.64
CA THR A 92 0.09 17.96 -5.02
C THR A 92 1.41 17.72 -5.75
N ALA A 93 1.69 16.47 -6.09
CA ALA A 93 2.81 16.04 -6.90
C ALA A 93 2.83 16.75 -8.25
N ASN A 94 1.70 16.73 -8.97
CA ASN A 94 1.56 17.43 -10.24
C ASN A 94 1.69 18.96 -10.10
N ASP A 95 1.21 19.56 -9.01
CA ASP A 95 1.32 21.00 -8.78
C ASP A 95 2.76 21.45 -8.43
N MET A 96 3.50 20.64 -7.67
CA MET A 96 4.89 20.91 -7.27
C MET A 96 5.89 20.61 -8.38
N TYR A 97 5.69 19.50 -9.09
CA TYR A 97 6.65 18.93 -10.03
C TYR A 97 6.11 18.95 -11.46
N ASN A 98 5.19 19.88 -11.77
CA ASN A 98 4.60 19.99 -13.10
C ASN A 98 5.71 20.01 -14.18
N PRO A 99 5.78 18.98 -15.04
CA PRO A 99 6.82 18.89 -16.06
C PRO A 99 6.74 20.05 -17.06
N ASP A 100 5.58 20.67 -17.25
CA ASP A 100 5.38 21.85 -18.11
C ASP A 100 5.89 23.17 -17.48
N ARG A 101 6.06 23.22 -16.15
CA ARG A 101 6.64 24.40 -15.45
C ARG A 101 8.16 24.35 -15.36
N CYS A 102 8.73 23.18 -15.58
CA CYS A 102 10.15 22.97 -15.55
C CYS A 102 10.66 23.09 -17.00
N TYR A 103 11.65 23.94 -17.26
CA TYR A 103 12.22 24.09 -18.61
C TYR A 103 12.64 22.73 -19.17
N ASN A 104 12.75 22.60 -20.49
CA ASN A 104 13.03 21.38 -21.29
C ASN A 104 14.13 20.42 -20.75
N GLU A 105 14.92 20.83 -19.77
CA GLU A 105 16.04 20.15 -19.15
C GLU A 105 15.67 19.39 -17.84
N CYS A 106 14.46 19.56 -17.29
CA CYS A 106 14.09 18.92 -16.02
C CYS A 106 13.71 17.43 -16.14
N GLY A 107 13.34 16.95 -17.33
CA GLY A 107 13.28 15.53 -17.68
C GLY A 107 12.43 14.60 -16.78
N ASN A 108 12.63 13.30 -17.01
CA ASN A 108 11.91 12.17 -16.39
C ASN A 108 12.08 12.10 -14.85
N LEU A 109 13.16 12.69 -14.32
CA LEU A 109 13.49 12.70 -12.90
C LEU A 109 12.44 13.45 -12.08
N THR A 110 11.94 14.58 -12.59
CA THR A 110 10.90 15.37 -11.94
C THR A 110 9.58 14.59 -11.83
N ALA A 111 9.22 13.82 -12.87
CA ALA A 111 8.03 12.96 -12.83
C ALA A 111 8.17 11.87 -11.76
N LEU A 112 9.30 11.15 -11.71
CA LEU A 112 9.54 10.12 -10.69
C LEU A 112 9.51 10.70 -9.26
N MET A 113 10.15 11.87 -9.06
CA MET A 113 10.13 12.59 -7.78
C MET A 113 8.72 13.01 -7.35
N ALA A 114 7.82 13.26 -8.31
CA ALA A 114 6.43 13.58 -8.03
C ALA A 114 5.69 12.40 -7.39
N TYR A 115 6.01 11.16 -7.79
CA TYR A 115 5.28 9.99 -7.33
C TYR A 115 5.87 9.28 -6.12
N SER A 116 7.15 9.47 -5.80
CA SER A 116 7.77 8.91 -4.58
C SER A 116 6.96 9.18 -3.30
N PRO A 117 6.47 10.41 -3.05
CA PRO A 117 5.66 10.69 -1.86
C PRO A 117 4.34 9.90 -1.79
N ILE A 118 3.73 9.58 -2.95
CA ILE A 118 2.50 8.76 -2.99
C ILE A 118 2.84 7.32 -2.61
N LEU A 119 3.91 6.76 -3.19
CA LEU A 119 4.34 5.40 -2.89
C LEU A 119 4.67 5.24 -1.40
N ASP A 120 5.44 6.18 -0.85
CA ASP A 120 5.78 6.21 0.58
C ASP A 120 4.53 6.32 1.44
N PHE A 121 3.58 7.20 1.09
CA PHE A 121 2.32 7.32 1.81
C PHE A 121 1.56 6.00 1.88
N ILE A 122 1.39 5.31 0.75
CA ILE A 122 0.60 4.07 0.72
C ILE A 122 1.34 2.93 1.45
N LYS A 123 2.66 2.81 1.29
CA LYS A 123 3.46 1.83 2.05
C LYS A 123 3.34 2.08 3.55
N ASN A 124 3.55 3.31 4.01
CA ASN A 124 3.40 3.68 5.42
C ASN A 124 1.97 3.43 5.93
N TYR A 125 0.95 3.66 5.10
CA TYR A 125 -0.43 3.35 5.46
C TYR A 125 -0.64 1.85 5.68
N ILE A 126 -0.09 1.00 4.80
CA ILE A 126 -0.12 -0.46 4.97
C ILE A 126 0.63 -0.90 6.23
N GLU A 127 1.81 -0.34 6.49
CA GLU A 127 2.56 -0.58 7.73
C GLU A 127 1.75 -0.17 8.96
N HIS A 128 1.05 0.96 8.92
CA HIS A 128 0.20 1.39 10.02
C HIS A 128 -0.96 0.42 10.27
N LEU A 129 -1.63 -0.04 9.21
CA LEU A 129 -2.69 -1.04 9.31
C LEU A 129 -2.16 -2.35 9.93
N THR A 130 -1.03 -2.84 9.43
CA THR A 130 -0.45 -4.10 9.92
C THR A 130 0.09 -4.01 11.34
N ASN A 131 0.67 -2.87 11.74
CA ASN A 131 1.10 -2.62 13.11
C ASN A 131 -0.07 -2.52 14.09
N ALA A 132 -1.15 -1.84 13.71
CA ALA A 132 -2.36 -1.76 14.54
C ALA A 132 -2.97 -3.15 14.76
N ILE A 133 -2.98 -4.01 13.73
CA ILE A 133 -3.37 -5.41 13.87
C ILE A 133 -2.47 -6.12 14.89
N ASN A 134 -1.14 -5.93 14.83
CA ASN A 134 -0.20 -6.56 15.77
C ASN A 134 -0.32 -6.07 17.21
N SER A 135 -0.78 -4.83 17.44
CA SER A 135 -0.93 -4.27 18.80
C SER A 135 -2.24 -4.64 19.50
N ASP A 136 -3.23 -5.12 18.76
CA ASP A 136 -4.55 -5.51 19.27
C ASP A 136 -4.61 -6.98 19.76
N PHE A 137 -3.49 -7.71 19.72
CA PHE A 137 -3.31 -9.09 20.19
C PHE A 137 -2.17 -9.23 21.19
#